data_AF-A0A2V6UER8-F1
#
_entry.id   AF-A0A2V6UER8-F1
#
_cell.length_a   1.000
_cell.length_b   1.000
_cell.length_c   1.000
_cell.angle_alpha   90.00
_cell.angle_beta   90.00
_cell.angle_gamma   90.00
#
_symmetry.space_group_name_H-M   'P 1'
#
loop_
_entity.id
_entity.type
_entity.pdbx_description
1 polymer ?
#
loop_
_entity_poly.entity_id
_entity_poly.type
_entity_poly.pdbx_seq_one_letter_code
_entity_poly.pdbx_strand_id
1 'polypeptide(L)'
;MATFENKGYNLKIGSWTVNRGVSDLIKGNGTARGYTTTNYPDGAVTYSSWEGKTTTVVVDGKSIATSAGTWKLISGTGEWKNREGGGTWKSKVVGDGISFVEWEGEWRPKR
;
A
#
# COMPACT_ATOMS: atom_id res chain seq x y z
N MET A 1 0.71 -2.14 -14.24
CA MET A 1 -0.30 -3.08 -13.71
C MET A 1 0.18 -3.52 -12.34
N ALA A 2 -0.53 -3.19 -11.26
CA ALA A 2 -0.18 -3.63 -9.91
C ALA A 2 -0.98 -4.89 -9.61
N THR A 3 -0.28 -6.00 -9.38
CA THR A 3 -0.90 -7.26 -8.94
C THR A 3 -0.93 -7.25 -7.42
N PHE A 4 -2.12 -7.30 -6.83
CA PHE A 4 -2.32 -7.34 -5.38
C PHE A 4 -2.69 -8.77 -4.98
N GLU A 5 -1.85 -9.43 -4.19
CA GLU A 5 -2.20 -10.67 -3.52
C GLU A 5 -2.48 -10.34 -2.04
N ASN A 6 -3.71 -10.58 -1.59
CA ASN A 6 -4.11 -10.35 -0.21
C ASN A 6 -4.39 -11.71 0.45
N LYS A 7 -3.64 -12.04 1.50
CA LYS A 7 -3.97 -13.18 2.35
C LYS A 7 -4.98 -12.73 3.41
N GLY A 8 -6.19 -13.30 3.36
CA GLY A 8 -7.22 -13.12 4.40
C GLY A 8 -8.40 -12.21 4.07
N TYR A 9 -8.33 -11.34 3.05
CA TYR A 9 -9.48 -10.57 2.58
C TYR A 9 -9.49 -10.40 1.06
N ASN A 10 -10.57 -10.81 0.41
CA ASN A 10 -10.75 -10.62 -1.02
C ASN A 10 -11.09 -9.15 -1.30
N LEU A 11 -10.12 -8.37 -1.78
CA LEU A 11 -10.35 -6.98 -2.24
C LEU A 11 -11.21 -6.91 -3.51
N LYS A 12 -11.86 -8.00 -3.93
CA LYS A 12 -12.71 -8.18 -5.11
C LYS A 12 -11.93 -7.96 -6.41
N ILE A 13 -11.89 -9.01 -7.25
CA ILE A 13 -11.33 -8.90 -8.60
C ILE A 13 -12.06 -7.79 -9.35
N GLY A 14 -11.31 -6.88 -9.98
CA GLY A 14 -11.84 -5.71 -10.68
C GLY A 14 -11.76 -4.40 -9.88
N SER A 15 -11.35 -4.45 -8.61
CA SER A 15 -11.05 -3.23 -7.85
C SER A 15 -9.83 -2.50 -8.41
N TRP A 16 -9.87 -1.17 -8.32
CA TRP A 16 -8.73 -0.32 -8.70
C TRP A 16 -8.46 0.72 -7.62
N THR A 17 -7.19 1.08 -7.48
CA THR A 17 -6.72 1.97 -6.42
C THR A 17 -6.00 3.17 -7.00
N VAL A 18 -6.37 4.36 -6.54
CA VAL A 18 -5.57 5.57 -6.74
C VAL A 18 -4.73 5.80 -5.49
N ASN A 19 -3.42 5.85 -5.67
CA ASN A 19 -2.45 6.19 -4.64
C ASN A 19 -2.01 7.65 -4.84
N ARG A 20 -2.02 8.44 -3.77
CA ARG A 20 -1.47 9.80 -3.74
C ARG A 20 -0.53 9.91 -2.55
N GLY A 21 0.73 10.25 -2.81
CA GLY A 21 1.72 10.35 -1.76
C GLY A 21 2.78 11.40 -2.06
N VAL A 22 3.52 11.75 -1.02
CA VAL A 22 4.70 12.61 -1.06
C VAL A 22 5.86 11.86 -0.43
N SER A 23 7.02 12.01 -1.04
CA SER A 23 8.26 11.36 -0.62
C SER A 23 9.33 12.41 -0.42
N ASP A 24 10.05 12.30 0.69
CA ASP A 24 11.25 13.07 0.99
C ASP A 24 12.44 12.10 0.91
N LEU A 25 13.18 12.16 -0.20
CA LEU A 25 14.24 11.22 -0.51
C LEU A 25 15.55 11.95 -0.82
N ILE A 26 16.61 11.58 -0.09
CA ILE A 26 17.98 11.98 -0.38
C ILE A 26 18.71 10.76 -0.95
N LYS A 27 19.13 10.83 -2.21
CA LYS A 27 19.78 9.71 -2.92
C LYS A 27 18.99 8.39 -2.81
N GLY A 28 17.68 8.45 -2.99
CA GLY A 28 16.79 7.27 -2.90
C GLY A 28 16.56 6.74 -1.48
N ASN A 29 16.96 7.47 -0.43
CA ASN A 29 16.75 7.09 0.96
C ASN A 29 15.91 8.15 1.68
N GLY A 30 14.92 7.74 2.47
CA GLY A 30 14.10 8.68 3.23
C GLY A 30 12.70 8.17 3.51
N THR A 31 11.77 9.07 3.79
CA THR A 31 10.40 8.73 4.20
C THR A 31 9.40 9.08 3.12
N ALA A 32 8.27 8.38 3.13
CA ALA A 32 7.14 8.65 2.26
C ALA A 32 5.85 8.45 3.04
N ARG A 33 4.82 9.21 2.68
CA ARG A 33 3.48 9.07 3.25
C ARG A 33 2.43 9.44 2.24
N GLY A 34 1.22 8.94 2.43
CA GLY A 34 0.13 9.23 1.52
C GLY A 34 -1.18 8.58 1.90
N TYR A 35 -2.08 8.60 0.92
CA TYR A 35 -3.41 8.07 1.01
C TYR A 35 -3.72 7.22 -0.22
N THR A 36 -4.60 6.24 -0.04
CA THR A 36 -5.17 5.46 -1.12
C THR A 36 -6.69 5.58 -1.12
N THR A 37 -7.26 5.57 -2.32
CA THR A 37 -8.69 5.37 -2.54
C THR A 37 -8.86 4.13 -3.39
N THR A 38 -9.49 3.10 -2.84
CA THR A 38 -9.80 1.85 -3.56
C THR A 38 -11.27 1.86 -3.92
N ASN A 39 -11.58 1.71 -5.20
CA ASN A 39 -12.92 1.59 -5.73
C ASN A 39 -13.18 0.11 -6.03
N TYR A 40 -14.27 -0.42 -5.49
CA TYR A 40 -14.66 -1.82 -5.62
C TYR A 40 -15.73 -1.99 -6.70
N PRO A 41 -15.84 -3.17 -7.35
CA PRO A 41 -16.81 -3.44 -8.42
C PRO A 41 -18.27 -3.25 -8.00
N ASP A 42 -18.59 -3.41 -6.72
CA ASP A 42 -19.91 -3.22 -6.15
C ASP A 42 -20.23 -1.75 -5.81
N GLY A 43 -19.34 -0.82 -6.18
CA GLY A 43 -19.46 0.60 -5.90
C GLY A 43 -19.04 0.99 -4.47
N ALA A 44 -18.59 0.04 -3.64
CA ALA A 44 -17.99 0.39 -2.37
C ALA A 44 -16.66 1.14 -2.59
N VAL A 45 -16.25 1.93 -1.60
CA VAL A 45 -15.00 2.69 -1.62
C VAL A 45 -14.33 2.60 -0.26
N THR A 46 -13.01 2.43 -0.22
CA THR A 46 -12.21 2.56 1.01
C THR A 46 -11.17 3.66 0.87
N TYR A 47 -10.92 4.36 1.96
CA TYR A 47 -9.89 5.36 2.11
C TYR A 47 -8.89 4.91 3.16
N SER A 48 -7.61 4.81 2.80
CA SER A 48 -6.56 4.41 3.73
C SER A 48 -5.42 5.43 3.74
N SER A 49 -4.74 5.57 4.87
CA SER A 49 -3.42 6.24 4.93
C SER A 49 -2.31 5.20 4.94
N TRP A 50 -1.14 5.62 4.51
CA TRP A 50 0.08 4.83 4.64
C TRP A 50 1.28 5.76 4.90
N GLU A 51 2.28 5.20 5.56
CA GLU A 51 3.59 5.81 5.74
C GLU A 51 4.65 4.73 5.57
N GLY A 52 5.86 5.12 5.21
CA GLY A 52 6.97 4.19 5.11
C GLY A 52 8.31 4.87 4.93
N LYS A 53 9.34 4.03 4.90
CA LYS A 53 10.73 4.41 4.72
C LYS A 53 11.32 3.62 3.57
N THR A 54 12.07 4.30 2.72
CA THR A 54 12.83 3.72 1.62
C THR A 54 14.31 3.70 1.97
N THR A 55 14.95 2.58 1.70
CA THR A 55 16.40 2.39 1.80
C THR A 55 16.91 1.91 0.45
N THR A 56 17.94 2.58 -0.06
CA THR A 56 18.61 2.21 -1.31
C THR A 56 20.04 1.81 -1.00
N VAL A 57 20.42 0.59 -1.41
CA VAL A 57 21.79 0.07 -1.33
C VAL A 57 22.35 -0.12 -2.73
N VAL A 58 23.66 0.03 -2.89
CA VAL A 58 24.35 -0.28 -4.16
C VAL A 58 25.03 -1.64 -4.00
N VAL A 59 24.66 -2.60 -4.84
CA VAL A 59 25.26 -3.94 -4.89
C VAL A 59 25.73 -4.16 -6.32
N ASP A 60 27.02 -4.45 -6.51
CA ASP A 60 27.65 -4.65 -7.82
C ASP A 60 27.37 -3.51 -8.82
N GLY A 61 27.39 -2.27 -8.33
CA GLY A 61 27.13 -1.06 -9.13
C GLY A 61 25.65 -0.81 -9.45
N LYS A 62 24.72 -1.65 -8.98
CA LYS A 62 23.28 -1.51 -9.17
C LYS A 62 22.60 -1.00 -7.90
N SER A 63 21.79 0.04 -8.03
CA SER A 63 20.95 0.55 -6.94
C SER A 63 19.74 -0.35 -6.73
N ILE A 64 19.58 -0.87 -5.51
CA ILE A 64 18.44 -1.68 -5.08
C ILE A 64 17.70 -0.91 -4.01
N ALA A 65 16.48 -0.48 -4.32
CA ALA A 65 15.60 0.21 -3.39
C ALA A 65 14.60 -0.78 -2.77
N THR A 66 14.54 -0.78 -1.44
CA THR A 66 13.50 -1.45 -0.67
C THR A 66 12.75 -0.43 0.17
N SER A 67 11.46 -0.61 0.32
CA SER A 67 10.63 0.26 1.15
C SER A 67 9.78 -0.58 2.09
N ALA A 68 9.53 -0.10 3.30
CA ALA A 68 8.63 -0.76 4.23
C ALA A 68 7.88 0.29 5.05
N GLY A 69 6.70 -0.07 5.53
CA GLY A 69 5.85 0.87 6.23
C GLY A 69 4.59 0.26 6.81
N THR A 70 3.68 1.15 7.19
CA THR A 70 2.37 0.80 7.75
C THR A 70 1.25 1.40 6.92
N TRP A 71 0.07 0.83 7.05
CA TRP A 71 -1.17 1.36 6.48
C TRP A 71 -2.31 1.25 7.47
N LYS A 72 -3.31 2.11 7.32
CA LYS A 72 -4.51 2.14 8.16
C LYS A 72 -5.74 2.51 7.33
N LEU A 73 -6.83 1.76 7.50
CA LEU A 73 -8.15 2.15 7.00
C LEU A 73 -8.65 3.36 7.79
N ILE A 74 -8.96 4.44 7.08
CA ILE A 74 -9.54 5.65 7.65
C ILE A 74 -11.07 5.52 7.67
N SER A 75 -11.65 5.15 6.53
CA SER A 75 -13.09 5.01 6.35
C SER A 75 -13.42 4.19 5.11
N GLY A 76 -14.68 3.77 4.99
CA GLY A 76 -15.19 3.17 3.77
C GLY A 76 -16.71 3.20 3.68
N THR A 77 -17.24 2.79 2.53
CA THR A 77 -18.68 2.69 2.25
C THR A 77 -19.10 1.22 2.13
N GLY A 78 -20.40 0.95 1.98
CA GLY A 78 -20.93 -0.42 1.89
C GLY A 78 -20.55 -1.26 3.12
N GLU A 79 -19.97 -2.44 2.88
CA GLU A 79 -19.50 -3.36 3.93
C GLU A 79 -18.36 -2.79 4.80
N TRP A 80 -17.71 -1.71 4.37
CA TRP A 80 -16.56 -1.09 5.03
C TRP A 80 -16.93 0.01 6.03
N LYS A 81 -18.20 0.46 6.09
CA LYS A 81 -18.65 1.58 6.94
C LYS A 81 -18.28 1.41 8.42
N ASN A 82 -18.42 0.18 8.92
CA ASN A 82 -18.21 -0.14 10.33
C ASN A 82 -16.95 -1.00 10.53
N ARG A 83 -15.95 -0.80 9.68
CA ARG A 83 -14.70 -1.53 9.75
C ARG A 83 -13.53 -0.62 10.07
N GLU A 84 -12.59 -1.19 10.79
CA GLU A 84 -11.24 -0.69 10.94
C GLU A 84 -10.28 -1.73 10.37
N GLY A 85 -9.08 -1.28 10.06
CA GLY A 85 -8.07 -2.17 9.52
C GLY A 85 -6.74 -1.46 9.40
N GLY A 86 -5.71 -2.26 9.26
CA GLY A 86 -4.35 -1.77 9.14
C GLY A 86 -3.36 -2.90 9.19
N GLY A 87 -2.11 -2.53 8.94
CA GLY A 87 -1.01 -3.47 9.01
C GLY A 87 0.25 -2.88 8.41
N THR A 88 1.09 -3.76 7.88
CA THR A 88 2.41 -3.42 7.35
C THR A 88 2.47 -3.68 5.86
N TRP A 89 3.47 -3.10 5.23
CA TRP A 89 3.79 -3.40 3.84
C TRP A 89 5.28 -3.37 3.60
N LYS A 90 5.72 -4.12 2.60
CA LYS A 90 7.10 -4.15 2.12
C LYS A 90 7.08 -4.07 0.60
N SER A 91 7.98 -3.29 0.04
CA SER A 91 8.13 -3.10 -1.40
C SER A 91 9.58 -3.34 -1.81
N LYS A 92 9.75 -3.94 -2.99
CA LYS A 92 11.03 -3.99 -3.69
C LYS A 92 10.83 -3.63 -5.16
N VAL A 93 11.75 -2.84 -5.70
CA VAL A 93 11.79 -2.58 -7.15
C VAL A 93 12.34 -3.82 -7.84
N VAL A 94 11.62 -4.33 -8.84
CA VAL A 94 12.00 -5.55 -9.59
C VAL A 94 12.27 -5.30 -11.07
N GLY A 95 12.02 -4.09 -11.56
CA GLY A 95 12.31 -3.63 -12.91
C GLY A 95 11.86 -2.19 -13.14
N ASP A 96 12.11 -1.65 -14.33
CA ASP A 96 11.75 -0.28 -14.68
C ASP A 96 10.24 -0.05 -14.57
N GLY A 97 9.84 0.80 -13.62
CA GLY A 97 8.43 1.10 -13.34
C GLY A 97 7.65 -0.06 -12.70
N ILE A 98 8.32 -1.16 -12.31
CA ILE A 98 7.68 -2.34 -11.70
C ILE A 98 8.21 -2.54 -10.29
N SER A 99 7.31 -2.47 -9.32
CA SER A 99 7.56 -2.84 -7.93
C SER A 99 6.68 -4.02 -7.52
N PHE A 100 7.24 -4.88 -6.68
CA PHE A 100 6.47 -5.86 -5.94
C PHE A 100 6.18 -5.29 -4.56
N VAL A 101 4.91 -5.30 -4.14
CA VAL A 101 4.51 -4.84 -2.80
C VAL A 101 3.74 -5.95 -2.11
N GLU A 102 4.25 -6.37 -0.96
CA GLU A 102 3.61 -7.30 -0.04
C GLU A 102 2.90 -6.50 1.04
N TRP A 103 1.65 -6.84 1.32
CA TRP A 103 0.84 -6.22 2.35
C TRP A 103 0.42 -7.30 3.35
N GLU A 104 0.60 -7.01 4.63
CA GLU A 104 0.05 -7.80 5.72
C GLU A 104 -0.87 -6.89 6.52
N GLY A 105 -1.97 -7.44 7.02
CA GLY A 105 -2.87 -6.69 7.87
C GLY A 105 -4.20 -7.37 8.06
N GLU A 106 -5.01 -6.75 8.89
CA GLU A 106 -6.28 -7.29 9.29
C GLU A 106 -7.38 -6.25 9.14
N TRP A 107 -8.60 -6.75 8.94
CA TRP A 107 -9.82 -5.96 8.93
C TRP A 107 -10.71 -6.47 10.05
N ARG A 108 -11.21 -5.57 10.89
CA ARG A 108 -12.03 -5.89 12.04
C ARG A 108 -13.26 -4.98 12.10
N PRO A 109 -14.40 -5.44 12.64
CA PRO A 109 -15.49 -4.54 12.98
C PRO A 109 -15.02 -3.48 13.98
N LYS A 110 -15.47 -2.24 13.83
CA LYS A 110 -15.29 -1.21 14.86
C LYS A 110 -16.03 -1.66 16.12
N ARG A 111 -15.36 -1.61 17.27
CA ARG A 111 -15.97 -1.81 18.60
C ARG A 111 -16.80 -0.61 19.02
#